data_AF-A0A1T4R710-F1
#
_entry.id   AF-A0A1T4R710-F1
#
_cell.length_a   1.000
_cell.length_b   1.000
_cell.length_c   1.000
_cell.angle_alpha   90.00
_cell.angle_beta   90.00
_cell.angle_gamma   90.00
#
_symmetry.space_group_name_H-M   'P 1'
#
loop_
_entity.id
_entity.type
_entity.pdbx_description
1 polymer ?
#
loop_
_entity_poly.entity_id
_entity_poly.type
_entity_poly.pdbx_seq_one_letter_code
_entity_poly.pdbx_strand_id
1 'polypeptide(L)'
;MSMIGRRLVLFLMLGCLSPVTWAADDTATSGLWVHEDPSAIAWQPPPGHNSRWRELLNHELRRNPRNVSARIHRAYLLDRAGDHERARRDYDAALEAAPPQSPELRHILWSRGWSRYDMGDLAGALEDWQESVRLHGGRPFWVPYTFALTYWTQGDVEQAMKWYQAAVGASKDWSTEAGMKDRISHWRPEQRERMQALFAFWSAGAGPAVDPAAAAPDHREGG
;
A
#
# COMPACT_ATOMS: atom_id res chain seq x y z
N MET A 1 -8.68 -3.72 -68.36
CA MET A 1 -9.09 -3.13 -67.07
C MET A 1 -8.19 -3.67 -65.96
N SER A 2 -7.66 -2.77 -65.13
CA SER A 2 -7.04 -2.90 -63.78
C SER A 2 -6.35 -4.21 -63.38
N MET A 3 -5.04 -4.25 -63.14
CA MET A 3 -4.26 -3.71 -62.01
C MET A 3 -4.63 -4.27 -60.62
N ILE A 4 -3.59 -4.74 -59.91
CA ILE A 4 -3.35 -4.75 -58.45
C ILE A 4 -3.02 -6.13 -57.89
N GLY A 5 -1.71 -6.33 -57.66
CA GLY A 5 -1.16 -7.41 -56.87
C GLY A 5 -1.47 -7.24 -55.38
N ARG A 6 -1.60 -8.37 -54.69
CA ARG A 6 -1.62 -8.42 -53.22
C ARG A 6 -0.26 -8.84 -52.72
N ARG A 7 0.49 -7.85 -52.22
CA ARG A 7 1.67 -8.05 -51.38
C ARG A 7 1.21 -8.67 -50.06
N LEU A 8 1.80 -9.81 -49.71
CA LEU A 8 1.71 -10.40 -48.38
C LEU A 8 2.49 -9.48 -47.43
N VAL A 9 1.80 -8.72 -46.58
CA VAL A 9 2.43 -7.95 -45.51
C VAL A 9 2.44 -8.83 -44.26
N LEU A 10 3.63 -9.26 -43.90
CA LEU A 10 3.98 -9.97 -42.67
C LEU A 10 3.85 -8.99 -41.49
N PHE A 11 2.82 -9.14 -40.65
CA PHE A 11 2.73 -8.42 -39.37
C PHE A 11 3.40 -9.25 -38.27
N LEU A 12 4.71 -9.04 -38.11
CA LEU A 12 5.42 -9.39 -36.88
C LEU A 12 5.02 -8.37 -35.80
N MET A 13 3.96 -8.67 -35.05
CA MET A 13 3.67 -8.00 -33.79
C MET A 13 4.63 -8.53 -32.72
N LEU A 14 5.87 -8.02 -32.71
CA LEU A 14 6.67 -8.02 -31.48
C LEU A 14 5.99 -7.04 -30.52
N GLY A 15 5.10 -7.56 -29.68
CA GLY A 15 4.61 -6.85 -28.51
C GLY A 15 5.75 -6.69 -27.52
N CYS A 16 6.52 -5.61 -27.63
CA CYS A 16 7.32 -5.11 -26.52
C CYS A 16 6.35 -4.64 -25.43
N LEU A 17 5.89 -5.55 -24.59
CA LEU A 17 5.50 -5.21 -23.22
C LEU A 17 6.81 -4.86 -22.52
N SER A 18 7.25 -3.62 -22.66
CA SER A 18 8.20 -3.09 -21.71
C SER A 18 7.50 -3.17 -20.35
N PRO A 19 8.00 -3.94 -19.36
CA PRO A 19 7.56 -3.70 -18.01
C PRO A 19 7.76 -2.22 -17.78
N VAL A 20 6.75 -1.54 -17.22
CA VAL A 20 6.99 -0.25 -16.58
C VAL A 20 7.91 -0.57 -15.42
N THR A 21 9.21 -0.68 -15.71
CA THR A 21 10.22 -0.55 -14.69
C THR A 21 10.05 0.88 -14.25
N TRP A 22 9.41 1.05 -13.10
CA TRP A 22 9.85 2.08 -12.19
C TRP A 22 11.32 1.71 -11.90
N ALA A 23 12.20 2.04 -12.86
CA ALA A 23 13.56 2.34 -12.52
C ALA A 23 13.43 3.25 -11.32
N ALA A 24 14.21 3.00 -10.29
CA ALA A 24 14.36 3.93 -9.19
C ALA A 24 14.95 5.24 -9.75
N ASP A 25 14.16 5.95 -10.57
CA ASP A 25 14.33 7.36 -10.81
C ASP A 25 14.34 7.97 -9.42
N ASP A 26 15.26 8.91 -9.23
CA ASP A 26 15.52 9.79 -8.08
C ASP A 26 14.29 10.59 -7.57
N THR A 27 13.09 10.06 -7.75
CA THR A 27 11.82 10.56 -7.22
C THR A 27 11.78 10.48 -5.70
N ALA A 28 12.46 9.52 -5.08
CA ALA A 28 12.64 9.48 -3.62
C ALA A 28 13.40 10.73 -3.09
N THR A 29 14.27 11.34 -3.91
CA THR A 29 15.24 12.39 -3.53
C THR A 29 14.90 13.79 -4.07
N SER A 30 14.00 13.93 -5.03
CA SER A 30 13.69 15.23 -5.68
C SER A 30 12.51 16.01 -5.08
N GLY A 31 12.43 16.17 -3.76
CA GLY A 31 11.43 17.03 -3.09
C GLY A 31 10.59 16.33 -2.01
N LEU A 32 10.03 17.12 -1.08
CA LEU A 32 9.35 16.63 0.13
C LEU A 32 8.00 15.96 -0.19
N TRP A 33 7.74 14.81 0.42
CA TRP A 33 6.47 14.08 0.34
C TRP A 33 5.47 14.62 1.36
N VAL A 34 4.84 15.75 1.05
CA VAL A 34 4.00 16.49 2.01
C VAL A 34 2.59 16.79 1.49
N HIS A 35 2.25 16.34 0.27
CA HIS A 35 0.92 16.62 -0.27
C HIS A 35 -0.14 15.80 0.48
N GLU A 36 -1.24 16.46 0.82
CA GLU A 36 -2.41 15.82 1.42
C GLU A 36 -3.14 14.96 0.39
N ASP A 37 -3.64 13.81 0.83
CA ASP A 37 -4.47 12.93 0.01
C ASP A 37 -5.70 12.49 0.80
N PRO A 38 -6.84 13.19 0.64
CA PRO A 38 -8.09 12.83 1.32
C PRO A 38 -8.61 11.43 0.97
N SER A 39 -8.11 10.83 -0.12
CA SER A 39 -8.45 9.45 -0.49
C SER A 39 -7.64 8.41 0.32
N ALA A 40 -6.56 8.80 1.00
CA ALA A 40 -5.69 7.89 1.74
C ALA A 40 -5.99 7.88 3.24
N ILE A 41 -7.26 7.70 3.59
CA ILE A 41 -7.74 7.71 4.98
C ILE A 41 -8.35 6.35 5.30
N ALA A 42 -7.87 5.72 6.38
CA ALA A 42 -8.51 4.50 6.88
C ALA A 42 -9.85 4.85 7.53
N TRP A 43 -10.92 4.14 7.15
CA TRP A 43 -12.19 4.24 7.87
C TRP A 43 -12.06 3.56 9.24
N GLN A 44 -12.23 4.32 10.32
CA GLN A 44 -12.13 3.81 11.69
C GLN A 44 -13.49 3.88 12.39
N PRO A 45 -14.30 2.80 12.34
CA PRO A 45 -15.47 2.72 13.18
C PRO A 45 -15.05 2.60 14.67
N PRO A 46 -15.83 3.18 15.61
CA PRO A 46 -15.53 3.04 17.04
C PRO A 46 -15.39 1.57 17.45
N PRO A 47 -14.48 1.24 18.41
CA PRO A 47 -14.33 -0.12 18.92
C PRO A 47 -15.68 -0.74 19.32
N GLY A 48 -15.86 -2.03 19.08
CA GLY A 48 -17.07 -2.77 19.44
C GLY A 48 -18.29 -2.58 18.52
N HIS A 49 -18.20 -1.78 17.45
CA HIS A 49 -19.34 -1.49 16.57
C HIS A 49 -19.29 -2.18 15.20
N ASN A 50 -18.30 -3.05 14.96
CA ASN A 50 -18.06 -3.67 13.65
C ASN A 50 -19.24 -4.51 13.13
N SER A 51 -20.04 -5.13 14.01
CA SER A 51 -21.26 -5.86 13.62
C SER A 51 -22.32 -4.94 13.06
N ARG A 52 -22.67 -3.88 13.80
CA ARG A 52 -23.66 -2.86 13.39
C ARG A 52 -23.28 -2.21 12.06
N TRP A 53 -22.00 -1.89 11.89
CA TRP A 53 -21.51 -1.32 10.64
C TRP A 53 -21.61 -2.29 9.46
N ARG A 54 -21.25 -3.57 9.65
CA ARG A 54 -21.45 -4.60 8.61
C ARG A 54 -22.92 -4.73 8.22
N GLU A 55 -23.85 -4.66 9.17
CA GLU A 55 -25.29 -4.70 8.89
C GLU A 55 -25.75 -3.50 8.05
N LEU A 56 -25.32 -2.29 8.40
CA LEU A 56 -25.61 -1.07 7.66
C LEU A 56 -25.07 -1.14 6.22
N LEU A 57 -23.81 -1.53 6.05
CA LEU A 57 -23.17 -1.67 4.74
C LEU A 57 -23.86 -2.75 3.90
N ASN A 58 -24.24 -3.88 4.51
CA ASN A 58 -25.01 -4.90 3.81
C ASN A 58 -26.38 -4.40 3.37
N HIS A 59 -27.05 -3.58 4.20
CA HIS A 59 -28.31 -2.96 3.83
C HIS A 59 -28.15 -1.97 2.67
N GLU A 60 -27.11 -1.14 2.68
CA GLU A 60 -26.80 -0.24 1.57
C GLU A 60 -26.53 -1.00 0.27
N LEU A 61 -25.76 -2.08 0.34
CA LEU A 61 -25.43 -2.90 -0.83
C LEU A 61 -26.63 -3.71 -1.35
N ARG A 62 -27.63 -4.00 -0.52
CA ARG A 62 -28.91 -4.54 -1.02
C ARG A 62 -29.69 -3.50 -1.82
N ARG A 63 -29.63 -2.23 -1.43
CA ARG A 63 -30.34 -1.12 -2.12
C ARG A 63 -29.62 -0.65 -3.37
N ASN A 64 -28.30 -0.53 -3.31
CA ASN A 64 -27.45 -0.19 -4.42
C ASN A 64 -26.22 -1.13 -4.43
N PRO A 65 -26.30 -2.25 -5.16
CA PRO A 65 -25.20 -3.20 -5.24
C PRO A 65 -23.90 -2.59 -5.73
N ARG A 66 -23.94 -1.53 -6.55
CA ARG A 66 -22.76 -0.84 -7.12
C ARG A 66 -22.24 0.31 -6.25
N ASN A 67 -22.70 0.45 -5.01
CA ASN A 67 -22.19 1.48 -4.11
C ASN A 67 -20.72 1.22 -3.76
N VAL A 68 -19.83 1.99 -4.39
CA VAL A 68 -18.37 1.89 -4.25
C VAL A 68 -17.92 2.11 -2.81
N SER A 69 -18.40 3.17 -2.15
CA SER A 69 -18.01 3.47 -0.77
C SER A 69 -18.44 2.36 0.20
N ALA A 70 -19.66 1.85 0.06
CA ALA A 70 -20.14 0.75 0.90
C ALA A 70 -19.33 -0.53 0.71
N ARG A 71 -18.87 -0.82 -0.53
CA ARG A 71 -17.98 -1.96 -0.81
C ARG A 71 -16.61 -1.78 -0.15
N ILE A 72 -15.98 -0.60 -0.28
CA ILE A 72 -14.66 -0.32 0.33
C ILE A 72 -14.71 -0.48 1.85
N HIS A 73 -15.70 0.13 2.50
CA HIS A 73 -15.86 0.06 3.95
C HIS A 73 -16.16 -1.36 4.42
N ARG A 74 -16.95 -2.13 3.66
CA ARG A 74 -17.23 -3.53 3.99
C ARG A 74 -15.97 -4.39 3.81
N ALA A 75 -15.23 -4.17 2.72
CA ALA A 75 -13.98 -4.85 2.46
C ALA A 75 -12.99 -4.64 3.60
N TYR A 76 -12.80 -3.39 4.03
CA TYR A 76 -11.95 -3.06 5.16
C TYR A 76 -12.38 -3.76 6.45
N LEU A 77 -13.68 -3.79 6.78
CA LEU A 77 -14.16 -4.49 7.97
C LEU A 77 -14.00 -6.01 7.90
N LEU A 78 -14.18 -6.59 6.72
CA LEU A 78 -13.95 -8.01 6.48
C LEU A 78 -12.48 -8.37 6.64
N ASP A 79 -11.58 -7.55 6.08
CA ASP A 79 -10.14 -7.70 6.19
C ASP A 79 -9.66 -7.55 7.65
N ARG A 80 -10.22 -6.60 8.40
CA ARG A 80 -9.99 -6.45 9.85
C ARG A 80 -10.48 -7.65 10.66
N ALA A 81 -11.45 -8.39 10.14
CA ALA A 81 -11.98 -9.61 10.74
C ALA A 81 -11.30 -10.90 10.22
N GLY A 82 -10.30 -10.79 9.33
CA GLY A 82 -9.59 -11.93 8.73
C GLY A 82 -10.33 -12.61 7.57
N ASP A 83 -11.47 -12.06 7.12
CA ASP A 83 -12.24 -12.58 5.99
C ASP A 83 -11.72 -11.98 4.66
N HIS A 84 -10.45 -12.26 4.38
CA HIS A 84 -9.70 -11.66 3.28
C HIS A 84 -10.30 -11.95 1.90
N GLU A 85 -10.85 -13.15 1.68
CA GLU A 85 -11.48 -13.50 0.40
C GLU A 85 -12.75 -12.72 0.10
N ARG A 86 -13.55 -12.40 1.12
CA ARG A 86 -14.72 -11.54 0.92
C ARG A 86 -14.29 -10.08 0.79
N ALA A 87 -13.26 -9.65 1.51
CA ALA A 87 -12.69 -8.32 1.35
C ALA A 87 -12.18 -8.09 -0.07
N ARG A 88 -11.39 -9.02 -0.61
CA ARG A 88 -10.87 -9.00 -1.98
C ARG A 88 -11.98 -8.86 -3.01
N ARG A 89 -13.04 -9.68 -2.89
CA ARG A 89 -14.21 -9.59 -3.79
C ARG A 89 -14.89 -8.22 -3.76
N ASP A 90 -15.00 -7.61 -2.59
CA ASP A 90 -15.57 -6.27 -2.46
C ASP A 90 -14.66 -5.19 -3.06
N TYR A 91 -13.34 -5.28 -2.85
CA TYR A 91 -12.39 -4.37 -3.49
C TYR A 91 -12.38 -4.50 -5.01
N ASP A 92 -12.38 -5.73 -5.54
CA ASP A 92 -12.41 -5.98 -6.99
C ASP A 92 -13.70 -5.42 -7.61
N ALA A 93 -14.85 -5.68 -6.97
CA ALA A 93 -16.12 -5.12 -7.42
C ALA A 93 -16.20 -3.58 -7.25
N ALA A 94 -15.50 -3.01 -6.27
CA ALA A 94 -15.41 -1.56 -6.11
C ALA A 94 -14.58 -0.93 -7.24
N LEU A 95 -13.45 -1.55 -7.62
CA LEU A 95 -12.63 -1.10 -8.75
C LEU A 95 -13.40 -1.13 -10.08
N GLU A 96 -14.16 -2.19 -10.34
CA GLU A 96 -15.00 -2.30 -11.54
C GLU A 96 -16.09 -1.22 -11.63
N ALA A 97 -16.54 -0.71 -10.48
CA ALA A 97 -17.61 0.29 -10.40
C ALA A 97 -17.10 1.73 -10.26
N ALA A 98 -15.81 1.93 -9.95
CA ALA A 98 -15.23 3.23 -9.72
C ALA A 98 -15.11 4.03 -11.03
N PRO A 99 -15.49 5.33 -11.02
CA PRO A 99 -15.21 6.18 -12.16
C PRO A 99 -13.69 6.31 -12.38
N PRO A 100 -13.23 6.37 -13.64
CA PRO A 100 -11.81 6.56 -13.92
C PRO A 100 -11.34 7.90 -13.36
N GLN A 101 -10.11 7.92 -12.84
CA GLN A 101 -9.47 9.12 -12.28
C GLN A 101 -10.24 9.77 -11.11
N SER A 102 -11.08 9.02 -10.40
CA SER A 102 -11.87 9.55 -9.29
C SER A 102 -11.15 9.45 -7.93
N PRO A 103 -11.54 10.28 -6.94
CA PRO A 103 -11.08 10.13 -5.56
C PRO A 103 -11.40 8.76 -4.97
N GLU A 104 -12.54 8.16 -5.33
CA GLU A 104 -12.91 6.81 -4.91
C GLU A 104 -11.95 5.76 -5.47
N LEU A 105 -11.54 5.88 -6.74
CA LEU A 105 -10.55 4.98 -7.32
C LEU A 105 -9.24 5.00 -6.53
N ARG A 106 -8.73 6.18 -6.19
CA ARG A 106 -7.53 6.32 -5.32
C ARG A 106 -7.75 5.72 -3.94
N HIS A 107 -8.94 5.92 -3.35
CA HIS A 107 -9.26 5.37 -2.04
C HIS A 107 -9.32 3.84 -2.06
N ILE A 108 -9.85 3.24 -3.13
CA ILE A 108 -9.86 1.79 -3.31
C ILE A 108 -8.44 1.26 -3.42
N LEU A 109 -7.62 1.85 -4.31
CA LEU A 109 -6.23 1.43 -4.52
C LEU A 109 -5.42 1.54 -3.23
N TRP A 110 -5.54 2.66 -2.51
CA TRP A 110 -4.87 2.84 -1.24
C TRP A 110 -5.30 1.81 -0.19
N SER A 111 -6.60 1.56 -0.06
CA SER A 111 -7.16 0.61 0.92
C SER A 111 -6.84 -0.84 0.58
N ARG A 112 -6.94 -1.22 -0.70
CA ARG A 112 -6.61 -2.56 -1.19
C ARG A 112 -5.12 -2.83 -1.06
N GLY A 113 -4.26 -1.82 -1.27
CA GLY A 113 -2.82 -1.95 -1.04
C GLY A 113 -2.49 -2.39 0.39
N TRP A 114 -3.15 -1.79 1.40
CA TRP A 114 -2.99 -2.23 2.79
C TRP A 114 -3.50 -3.66 3.04
N SER A 115 -4.65 -4.02 2.48
CA SER A 115 -5.18 -5.39 2.60
C SER A 115 -4.24 -6.40 1.93
N ARG A 116 -3.70 -6.09 0.74
CA ARG A 116 -2.71 -6.93 0.04
C ARG A 116 -1.42 -7.07 0.83
N TYR A 117 -0.93 -5.98 1.42
CA TYR A 117 0.21 -6.01 2.33
C TYR A 117 -0.05 -6.96 3.51
N ASP A 118 -1.23 -6.88 4.14
CA ASP A 118 -1.59 -7.76 5.28
C ASP A 118 -1.74 -9.23 4.87
N MET A 119 -2.09 -9.50 3.61
CA MET A 119 -2.12 -10.85 3.03
C MET A 119 -0.74 -11.35 2.57
N GLY A 120 0.30 -10.52 2.65
CA GLY A 120 1.65 -10.85 2.16
C GLY A 120 1.85 -10.66 0.65
N ASP A 121 0.85 -10.15 -0.08
CA ASP A 121 0.99 -9.74 -1.48
C ASP A 121 1.65 -8.36 -1.56
N LEU A 122 2.94 -8.31 -1.21
CA LEU A 122 3.71 -7.07 -1.13
C LEU A 122 3.89 -6.43 -2.52
N ALA A 123 4.01 -7.23 -3.58
CA ALA A 123 4.11 -6.74 -4.95
C ALA A 123 2.79 -6.08 -5.39
N GLY A 124 1.65 -6.75 -5.19
CA GLY A 124 0.34 -6.19 -5.52
C GLY A 124 -0.02 -4.97 -4.66
N ALA A 125 0.51 -4.86 -3.44
CA ALA A 125 0.37 -3.65 -2.62
C ALA A 125 1.10 -2.45 -3.22
N LEU A 126 2.36 -2.65 -3.64
CA LEU A 126 3.13 -1.61 -4.33
C LEU A 126 2.47 -1.18 -5.64
N GLU A 127 1.98 -2.12 -6.45
CA GLU A 127 1.26 -1.81 -7.69
C GLU A 127 0.05 -0.89 -7.44
N ASP A 128 -0.78 -1.21 -6.45
CA ASP A 128 -1.96 -0.42 -6.12
C ASP A 128 -1.58 0.98 -5.63
N TRP A 129 -0.60 1.08 -4.74
CA TRP A 129 -0.16 2.37 -4.23
C TRP A 129 0.52 3.22 -5.30
N GLN A 130 1.33 2.64 -6.18
CA GLN A 130 1.94 3.34 -7.30
C GLN A 130 0.88 3.91 -8.24
N GLU A 131 -0.16 3.14 -8.56
CA GLU A 131 -1.27 3.63 -9.37
C GLU A 131 -2.05 4.75 -8.66
N SER A 132 -2.26 4.62 -7.34
CA SER A 132 -2.89 5.68 -6.54
C SER A 132 -2.09 6.99 -6.59
N VAL A 133 -0.76 6.90 -6.45
CA VAL A 133 0.15 8.06 -6.58
C VAL A 133 0.11 8.66 -7.98
N ARG A 134 0.09 7.82 -9.02
CA ARG A 134 -0.02 8.27 -10.41
C ARG A 134 -1.30 9.06 -10.64
N LEU A 135 -2.42 8.60 -10.07
CA LEU A 135 -3.72 9.28 -10.14
C LEU A 135 -3.79 10.54 -9.27
N HIS A 136 -3.03 10.59 -8.18
CA HIS A 136 -2.90 11.80 -7.35
C HIS A 136 -2.10 12.88 -8.10
N GLY A 137 -1.07 12.49 -8.85
CA GLY A 137 -0.24 13.41 -9.65
C GLY A 137 0.69 14.29 -8.81
N GLY A 138 1.04 13.86 -7.60
CA GLY A 138 1.86 14.64 -6.67
C GLY A 138 2.74 13.75 -5.78
N ARG A 139 3.11 14.27 -4.61
CA ARG A 139 3.93 13.55 -3.62
C ARG A 139 3.18 13.36 -2.30
N PRO A 140 2.23 12.40 -2.23
CA PRO A 140 1.44 12.19 -1.03
C PRO A 140 2.29 11.81 0.18
N PHE A 141 1.98 12.36 1.35
CA PHE A 141 2.77 12.12 2.57
C PHE A 141 2.80 10.65 3.01
N TRP A 142 1.84 9.85 2.55
CA TRP A 142 1.72 8.45 2.94
C TRP A 142 2.68 7.51 2.21
N VAL A 143 3.26 7.95 1.10
CA VAL A 143 4.11 7.11 0.24
C VAL A 143 5.39 6.67 0.95
N PRO A 144 6.20 7.54 1.57
CA PRO A 144 7.49 7.11 2.07
C PRO A 144 7.41 6.02 3.13
N TYR A 145 6.51 6.16 4.11
CA TYR A 145 6.42 5.17 5.18
C TYR A 145 5.76 3.86 4.73
N THR A 146 4.85 3.88 3.75
CA THR A 146 4.23 2.66 3.21
C THR A 146 5.23 1.85 2.40
N PHE A 147 6.01 2.52 1.54
CA PHE A 147 7.04 1.87 0.74
C PHE A 147 8.18 1.37 1.63
N ALA A 148 8.63 2.17 2.60
CA ALA A 148 9.67 1.78 3.54
C ALA A 148 9.28 0.50 4.31
N LEU A 149 8.05 0.47 4.84
CA LEU A 149 7.51 -0.71 5.53
C LEU A 149 7.47 -1.94 4.61
N THR A 150 7.09 -1.74 3.35
CA THR A 150 6.92 -2.84 2.38
C THR A 150 8.26 -3.45 1.98
N TYR A 151 9.23 -2.63 1.60
CA TYR A 151 10.58 -3.09 1.29
C TYR A 151 11.25 -3.73 2.51
N TRP A 152 11.03 -3.18 3.71
CA TRP A 152 11.50 -3.80 4.95
C TRP A 152 10.92 -5.21 5.13
N THR A 153 9.63 -5.37 4.87
CA THR A 153 8.94 -6.66 4.96
C THR A 153 9.40 -7.65 3.90
N GLN A 154 9.80 -7.17 2.72
CA GLN A 154 10.43 -7.98 1.67
C GLN A 154 11.88 -8.38 1.99
N GLY A 155 12.52 -7.74 2.99
CA GLY A 155 13.94 -7.91 3.27
C GLY A 155 14.86 -7.06 2.40
N ASP A 156 14.31 -6.16 1.56
CA ASP A 156 15.09 -5.19 0.79
C ASP A 156 15.44 -4.00 1.69
N VAL A 157 16.48 -4.20 2.51
CA VAL A 157 16.96 -3.21 3.48
C VAL A 157 17.41 -1.92 2.79
N GLU A 158 18.02 -2.02 1.60
CA GLU A 158 18.52 -0.85 0.89
C GLU A 158 17.38 0.10 0.49
N GLN A 159 16.33 -0.44 -0.14
CA GLN A 159 15.15 0.35 -0.51
C GLN A 159 14.38 0.82 0.72
N ALA A 160 14.24 -0.04 1.74
CA ALA A 160 13.60 0.33 2.99
C ALA A 160 14.24 1.57 3.63
N MET A 161 15.58 1.63 3.68
CA MET A 161 16.32 2.78 4.21
C MET A 161 16.13 4.04 3.39
N LYS A 162 16.18 3.95 2.05
CA LYS A 162 15.94 5.09 1.17
C LYS A 162 14.56 5.71 1.41
N TRP A 163 13.53 4.86 1.47
CA TRP A 163 12.16 5.33 1.70
C TRP A 163 11.92 5.80 3.14
N TYR A 164 12.54 5.17 4.14
CA TYR A 164 12.44 5.62 5.52
C TYR A 164 13.08 7.01 5.71
N GLN A 165 14.23 7.24 5.06
CA GLN A 165 14.87 8.55 5.03
C GLN A 165 13.96 9.62 4.40
N ALA A 166 13.23 9.27 3.34
CA ALA A 166 12.23 10.16 2.75
C ALA A 166 11.05 10.42 3.71
N ALA A 167 10.64 9.44 4.54
CA ALA A 167 9.61 9.62 5.56
C ALA A 167 10.05 10.61 6.64
N VAL A 168 11.29 10.49 7.11
CA VAL A 168 11.92 11.44 8.06
C VAL A 168 12.00 12.84 7.47
N GLY A 169 12.34 12.97 6.19
CA GLY A 169 12.33 14.26 5.49
C GLY A 169 10.93 14.87 5.38
N ALA A 170 9.90 14.04 5.17
CA ALA A 170 8.52 14.47 5.03
C ALA A 170 7.88 14.92 6.34
N SER A 171 8.20 14.28 7.47
CA SER A 171 7.70 14.66 8.78
C SER A 171 8.67 14.29 9.91
N LYS A 172 8.86 15.24 10.82
CA LYS A 172 9.73 15.09 12.01
C LYS A 172 9.26 13.98 12.95
N ASP A 173 7.99 13.61 12.91
CA ASP A 173 7.48 12.55 13.79
C ASP A 173 8.18 11.21 13.50
N TRP A 174 8.55 10.94 12.24
CA TRP A 174 9.28 9.72 11.85
C TRP A 174 10.73 9.70 12.34
N SER A 175 11.27 10.84 12.78
CA SER A 175 12.66 10.94 13.27
C SER A 175 12.80 10.62 14.76
N THR A 176 11.70 10.40 15.47
CA THR A 176 11.71 10.10 16.91
C THR A 176 10.87 8.86 17.20
N GLU A 177 11.27 8.09 18.21
CA GLU A 177 10.53 6.88 18.59
C GLU A 177 9.10 7.22 19.03
N ALA A 178 8.93 8.30 19.80
CA ALA A 178 7.63 8.75 20.29
C ALA A 178 6.71 9.19 19.15
N GLY A 179 7.21 10.02 18.22
CA GLY A 179 6.42 10.47 17.06
C GLY A 179 6.06 9.32 16.12
N MET A 180 6.98 8.40 15.87
CA MET A 180 6.71 7.20 15.07
C MET A 180 5.64 6.34 15.74
N LYS A 181 5.75 6.07 17.05
CA LYS A 181 4.77 5.27 17.80
C LYS A 181 3.37 5.89 17.81
N ASP A 182 3.28 7.23 17.90
CA ASP A 182 2.02 7.95 17.81
C ASP A 182 1.34 7.75 16.44
N ARG A 183 2.10 7.96 15.36
CA ARG A 183 1.62 7.80 13.96
C ARG A 183 1.11 6.41 13.62
N ILE A 184 1.71 5.37 14.21
CA ILE A 184 1.32 3.98 13.95
C ILE A 184 0.38 3.42 15.01
N SER A 185 -0.05 4.21 16.00
CA SER A 185 -0.84 3.71 17.15
C SER A 185 -2.10 2.94 16.73
N HIS A 186 -2.73 3.33 15.63
CA HIS A 186 -3.92 2.73 15.05
C HIS A 186 -3.66 1.62 14.02
N TRP A 187 -2.39 1.35 13.68
CA TRP A 187 -2.01 0.27 12.76
C TRP A 187 -2.16 -1.11 13.42
N ARG A 188 -2.17 -2.16 12.59
CA ARG A 188 -2.21 -3.54 13.10
C ARG A 188 -0.94 -3.84 13.93
N PRO A 189 -1.01 -4.69 14.97
CA PRO A 189 0.14 -5.04 15.81
C PRO A 189 1.38 -5.43 14.99
N GLU A 190 1.19 -6.30 14.01
CA GLU A 190 2.23 -6.76 13.09
C GLU A 190 2.87 -5.64 12.23
N GLN A 191 2.06 -4.70 11.73
CA GLN A 191 2.57 -3.53 10.99
C GLN A 191 3.38 -2.64 11.92
N ARG A 192 2.92 -2.46 13.17
CA ARG A 192 3.61 -1.65 14.18
C ARG A 192 4.95 -2.25 14.57
N GLU A 193 5.01 -3.57 14.75
CA GLU A 193 6.24 -4.27 15.09
C GLU A 193 7.27 -4.13 13.97
N ARG A 194 6.86 -4.33 12.71
CA ARG A 194 7.73 -4.16 11.55
C ARG A 194 8.25 -2.72 11.42
N MET A 195 7.37 -1.72 11.58
CA MET A 195 7.78 -0.31 11.54
C MET A 195 8.73 0.06 12.69
N GLN A 196 8.49 -0.47 13.89
CA GLN A 196 9.39 -0.26 15.04
C GLN A 196 10.77 -0.89 14.81
N ALA A 197 10.82 -2.10 14.23
CA ALA A 197 12.09 -2.74 13.87
C ALA A 197 12.84 -1.94 12.81
N LEU A 198 12.14 -1.44 11.79
CA LEU A 198 12.70 -0.56 10.77
C LEU A 198 13.28 0.73 11.37
N PHE A 199 12.54 1.39 12.26
CA PHE A 199 13.03 2.58 12.98
C PHE A 199 14.26 2.26 13.85
N ALA A 200 14.26 1.15 14.58
CA ALA A 200 15.38 0.73 15.41
C ALA A 200 16.64 0.52 14.54
N PHE A 201 16.51 -0.11 13.38
CA PHE A 201 17.60 -0.31 12.44
C PHE A 201 18.12 1.01 11.87
N TRP A 202 17.22 1.88 11.39
CA TRP A 202 17.58 3.20 10.88
C TRP A 202 18.28 4.08 11.93
N SER A 203 17.76 4.10 13.16
CA SER A 203 18.33 4.90 14.25
C SER A 203 19.68 4.37 14.73
N ALA A 204 19.88 3.05 14.72
CA ALA A 204 21.17 2.42 15.01
C ALA A 204 22.24 2.66 13.92
N GLY A 205 21.84 2.86 12.66
CA GLY A 205 22.73 3.27 11.57
C GLY A 205 22.98 4.79 11.49
N ALA A 206 22.11 5.59 12.11
CA ALA A 206 22.29 7.04 12.29
C ALA A 206 23.20 7.39 13.51
N GLY A 207 23.55 6.39 14.34
CA GLY A 207 24.59 6.36 15.37
C GLY A 207 25.52 5.15 15.18
N PRO A 208 26.48 4.80 16.07
CA PRO A 208 27.42 3.71 15.79
C PRO A 208 26.70 2.34 15.72
N ALA A 209 26.92 1.64 14.61
CA ALA A 209 26.22 0.46 14.12
C ALA A 209 26.01 -0.67 15.16
N VAL A 210 24.77 -1.18 15.22
CA VAL A 210 24.44 -2.46 15.86
C VAL A 210 24.00 -3.44 14.77
N ASP A 211 24.58 -4.64 14.81
CA ASP A 211 24.39 -5.73 13.85
C ASP A 211 22.94 -6.26 13.85
N PRO A 212 22.20 -6.19 12.72
CA PRO A 212 20.83 -6.70 12.59
C PRO A 212 20.72 -8.23 12.73
N ALA A 213 21.83 -8.98 12.74
CA ALA A 213 21.83 -10.43 12.95
C ALA A 213 21.59 -10.84 14.42
N ALA A 214 21.57 -9.91 15.38
CA ALA A 214 21.43 -10.21 16.81
C ALA A 214 19.97 -10.38 17.30
N ALA A 215 18.96 -10.25 16.43
CA ALA A 215 17.54 -10.25 16.82
C ALA A 215 16.77 -11.55 16.46
N ALA A 216 17.46 -12.64 16.09
CA ALA A 216 16.80 -13.94 15.97
C ALA A 216 16.69 -14.61 17.36
N PRO A 217 15.51 -15.08 17.79
CA PRO A 217 15.39 -15.84 19.04
C PRO A 217 16.19 -17.14 18.94
N ASP A 218 17.05 -17.35 19.93
CA ASP A 218 17.85 -18.55 20.12
C ASP A 218 16.93 -19.78 20.24
N HIS A 219 16.94 -20.64 19.23
CA HIS A 219 16.32 -21.96 19.29
C HIS A 219 17.37 -23.02 19.62
N ARG A 220 17.89 -22.96 20.84
CA ARG A 220 18.60 -24.02 21.58
C ARG A 220 18.33 -23.72 23.08
N GLU A 221 17.90 -24.61 23.96
CA GLU A 221 17.93 -26.06 24.09
C GLU A 221 16.79 -26.53 25.03
N GLY A 222 16.51 -27.84 25.06
CA GLY A 222 16.04 -28.49 26.28
C GLY A 222 15.09 -29.67 26.07
N GLY A 223 15.66 -30.88 25.90
CA GLY A 223 14.92 -32.16 25.95
C GLY A 223 15.59 -33.28 25.16
#